data_AF-A0A3N5VEZ2-F1
#
_entry.id   AF-A0A3N5VEZ2-F1
#
_cell.length_a   1.000
_cell.length_b   1.000
_cell.length_c   1.000
_cell.angle_alpha   90.00
_cell.angle_beta   90.00
_cell.angle_gamma   90.00
#
_symmetry.space_group_name_H-M   'P 1'
#
loop_
_entity.id
_entity.type
_entity.pdbx_description
1 polymer ?
#
loop_
_entity_poly.entity_id
_entity_poly.type
_entity_poly.pdbx_seq_one_letter_code
_entity_poly.pdbx_strand_id
1 'polypeptide(L)' 'MRALRSLLDLVLIDLYECEHEKLLDSEVIKEGMLTAAQLMGAEVVAVSFHTFEP' A
#
# COMPACT_ATOMS: atom_id res chain seq x y z
N MET A 1 -21.44 -27.66 -5.07
CA MET A 1 -20.92 -27.03 -3.84
C MET A 1 -20.87 -25.53 -4.06
N ARG A 2 -21.55 -24.72 -3.23
CA ARG A 2 -21.32 -23.26 -3.23
C ARG A 2 -19.97 -23.02 -2.57
N ALA A 3 -19.02 -22.43 -3.30
CA ALA A 3 -17.77 -21.98 -2.71
C ALA A 3 -18.07 -20.83 -1.74
N LEU A 4 -17.68 -20.98 -0.47
CA LEU A 4 -17.59 -19.86 0.46
C LEU A 4 -16.53 -18.91 -0.09
N ARG A 5 -16.92 -17.69 -0.44
CA ARG A 5 -15.99 -16.63 -0.82
C ARG A 5 -15.87 -15.65 0.34
N SER A 6 -14.64 -15.31 0.71
CA SER A 6 -14.36 -14.19 1.60
C SER A 6 -14.88 -12.91 0.98
N LEU A 7 -15.35 -11.98 1.82
CA LEU A 7 -15.64 -10.60 1.38
C LEU A 7 -14.35 -9.76 1.29
N LEU A 8 -13.26 -10.23 1.91
CA LEU A 8 -11.98 -9.53 2.02
C LEU A 8 -10.83 -10.53 1.95
N ASP A 9 -9.84 -10.22 1.14
CA ASP A 9 -8.51 -10.84 1.18
C ASP A 9 -7.53 -9.81 1.78
N LEU A 10 -6.93 -10.15 2.92
CA LEU A 10 -6.01 -9.30 3.67
C LEU A 10 -4.61 -9.91 3.68
N VAL A 11 -3.61 -9.11 3.31
CA VAL A 11 -2.20 -9.50 3.33
C VAL A 11 -1.44 -8.54 4.25
N LEU A 12 -0.65 -9.10 5.17
CA LEU A 12 0.26 -8.36 6.06
C LEU A 12 1.69 -8.68 5.64
N ILE A 13 2.52 -7.66 5.46
CA ILE A 13 3.88 -7.77 4.95
C ILE A 13 4.81 -6.91 5.79
N ASP A 14 5.91 -7.51 6.23
CA ASP A 14 7.05 -6.79 6.79
C ASP A 14 8.16 -6.70 5.73
N LEU A 15 8.65 -5.48 5.48
CA LEU A 15 9.71 -5.22 4.52
C LEU A 15 11.01 -4.91 5.26
N TYR A 16 12.08 -5.63 4.90
CA TYR A 16 13.42 -5.48 5.47
C TYR A 16 14.41 -5.06 4.38
N GLU A 17 15.51 -4.42 4.80
CA GLU A 17 16.61 -4.03 3.91
C GLU A 17 16.17 -3.14 2.72
N CYS A 18 15.11 -2.35 2.91
CA CYS A 18 14.68 -1.37 1.92
C CYS A 18 15.68 -0.22 1.77
N GLU A 19 15.70 0.40 0.60
CA GLU A 19 16.45 1.62 0.36
C GLU A 19 15.93 2.76 1.26
N HIS A 20 16.69 3.08 2.31
CA HIS A 20 16.26 4.01 3.35
C HIS A 20 15.83 5.38 2.82
N GLU A 21 16.59 5.96 1.89
CA GLU A 21 16.28 7.27 1.30
C GLU A 21 14.90 7.30 0.62
N LYS A 22 14.50 6.21 -0.04
CA LYS A 22 13.18 6.10 -0.66
C LYS A 22 12.06 6.01 0.37
N LEU A 23 12.35 5.51 1.58
CA LEU A 23 11.37 5.44 2.66
C LEU A 23 11.13 6.81 3.32
N LEU A 24 12.07 7.75 3.19
CA LEU A 24 11.94 9.11 3.71
C LEU A 24 11.19 10.04 2.74
N ASP A 25 11.10 9.67 1.46
CA ASP A 25 10.39 10.45 0.45
C ASP A 25 8.90 10.08 0.41
N SER A 26 8.06 10.99 0.93
CA SER A 26 6.61 10.76 1.02
C SER A 26 5.91 10.75 -0.33
N GLU A 27 6.44 11.41 -1.37
CA GLU A 27 5.85 11.36 -2.70
C GLU A 27 6.17 10.03 -3.38
N VAL A 28 7.37 9.49 -3.20
CA VAL A 28 7.74 8.14 -3.67
C VAL A 28 6.84 7.08 -3.03
N ILE A 29 6.62 7.16 -1.71
CA ILE A 29 5.71 6.23 -1.00
C ILE A 29 4.29 6.34 -1.53
N LYS A 30 3.79 7.57 -1.71
CA LYS A 30 2.43 7.82 -2.22
C LYS A 30 2.24 7.28 -3.64
N GLU A 31 3.18 7.55 -4.55
CA GLU A 31 3.12 7.04 -5.92
C GLU A 31 3.16 5.51 -5.95
N GLY A 32 4.04 4.89 -5.15
CA GLY A 32 4.12 3.44 -5.03
C GLY A 32 2.81 2.79 -4.54
N MET A 33 2.20 3.36 -3.50
CA MET A 33 0.94 2.85 -2.95
C MET A 33 -0.24 3.00 -3.92
N LEU A 34 -0.32 4.13 -4.64
CA LEU A 34 -1.35 4.36 -5.66
C LEU A 34 -1.19 3.41 -6.85
N THR A 35 0.05 3.20 -7.28
CA THR A 35 0.37 2.23 -8.35
C THR A 35 -0.02 0.81 -7.93
N ALA A 36 0.27 0.42 -6.69
CA ALA A 36 -0.13 -0.87 -6.15
C ALA A 36 -1.66 -1.04 -6.13
N ALA A 37 -2.41 -0.04 -5.67
CA ALA A 37 -3.88 -0.07 -5.69
C ALA A 37 -4.42 -0.24 -7.13
N GLN A 38 -3.86 0.49 -8.09
CA GLN A 38 -4.21 0.37 -9.51
C GLN A 38 -3.92 -1.03 -10.06
N LEU A 39 -2.75 -1.61 -9.75
CA LEU A 39 -2.37 -2.97 -10.16
C LEU A 39 -3.30 -4.04 -9.57
N MET A 40 -3.84 -3.81 -8.37
CA MET A 40 -4.82 -4.68 -7.73
C MET A 40 -6.24 -4.52 -8.29
N GLY A 41 -6.47 -3.56 -9.20
CA GLY A 41 -7.79 -3.24 -9.72
C GLY A 41 -8.70 -2.57 -8.68
N ALA A 42 -8.13 -1.97 -7.64
CA ALA A 42 -8.86 -1.26 -6.61
C ALA A 42 -9.16 0.18 -7.03
N GLU A 43 -10.34 0.67 -6.69
CA GLU A 43 -10.70 2.09 -6.81
C GLU A 43 -10.24 2.85 -5.56
N VAL A 44 -9.47 3.93 -5.76
CA VAL A 44 -8.99 4.78 -4.68
C VAL A 44 -10.06 5.82 -4.35
N VAL A 45 -10.67 5.70 -3.16
CA VAL A 45 -11.72 6.62 -2.70
C VAL A 45 -11.13 7.90 -2.09
N ALA A 46 -10.03 7.79 -1.35
CA ALA A 46 -9.33 8.89 -0.72
C ALA A 46 -7.89 8.50 -0.39
N VAL A 47 -7.02 9.48 -0.18
CA VAL A 47 -5.63 9.27 0.25
C VAL A 47 -5.24 10.23 1.38
N SER A 48 -4.43 9.74 2.31
CA SER A 48 -3.80 10.55 3.36
C SER A 48 -2.42 9.98 3.66
N PHE A 49 -1.40 10.81 3.56
CA PHE A 49 0.00 10.45 3.80
C PHE A 49 0.62 11.45 4.77
N HIS A 50 1.48 10.97 5.67
CA HIS A 50 2.09 11.78 6.71
C HIS A 50 3.59 11.47 6.78
N THR A 51 4.39 12.53 6.87
CA THR A 51 5.82 12.46 7.21
C THR A 51 5.97 12.81 8.68
N PHE A 52 6.83 12.08 9.37
CA PHE A 52 7.16 12.34 10.77
C PHE A 52 8.57 12.92 10.86
N GLU A 53 8.76 13.84 11.80
CA GLU A 53 10.09 14.32 12.17
C GLU A 53 10.52 13.60 13.47
N PRO A 54 11.82 13.27 13.63
CA PRO A 54 12.36 12.70 14.87
C PRO A 54 12.24 13.63 16.09
#